data_AF-A0A9D1DA18-F1
#
_entry.id   AF-A0A9D1DA18-F1
#
_cell.length_a   1.000
_cell.length_b   1.000
_cell.length_c   1.000
_cell.angle_alpha   90.00
_cell.angle_beta   90.00
_cell.angle_gamma   90.00
#
_symmetry.space_group_name_H-M   'P 1'
#
loop_
_entity.id
_entity.type
_entity.pdbx_description
1 polymer ?
#
loop_
_entity_poly.entity_id
_entity_poly.type
_entity_poly.pdbx_seq_one_letter_code
_entity_poly.pdbx_strand_id
1 'polypeptide(L)' 'MKKPEIISMIKINGVWTRQEDIPRDEVSRLVSQTIIRAAANIGFDAAKRRETA' A
#
# COMPACT_ATOMS: atom_id res chain seq x y z
N MET A 1 18.80 -18.28 -19.08
CA MET A 1 17.44 -17.73 -18.88
C MET A 1 17.54 -16.39 -18.17
N LYS A 2 16.80 -15.36 -18.60
CA LYS A 2 16.69 -14.11 -17.84
C LYS A 2 15.78 -14.35 -16.62
N LYS A 3 16.14 -13.77 -15.46
CA LYS A 3 15.30 -13.82 -14.26
C LYS A 3 13.99 -13.05 -14.52
N PRO A 4 12.85 -13.49 -13.93
CA PRO A 4 11.63 -12.71 -13.98
C PRO A 4 11.83 -11.37 -13.28
N GLU A 5 11.45 -10.29 -13.94
CA GLU A 5 11.41 -8.93 -13.38
C GLU A 5 10.07 -8.77 -12.67
N ILE A 6 10.08 -8.69 -11.34
CA ILE A 6 8.88 -8.44 -10.56
C ILE A 6 8.64 -6.93 -10.58
N ILE A 7 7.63 -6.49 -11.33
CA ILE A 7 7.23 -5.08 -11.39
C ILE A 7 6.05 -4.89 -10.43
N SER A 8 6.24 -4.09 -9.38
CA SER A 8 5.15 -3.68 -8.49
C SER A 8 4.52 -2.39 -9.03
N MET A 9 3.23 -2.47 -9.41
CA MET A 9 2.48 -1.34 -9.96
C MET A 9 1.41 -0.89 -8.96
N ILE A 10 1.29 0.42 -8.77
CA ILE A 10 0.25 1.05 -7.94
C ILE A 10 -0.63 1.91 -8.83
N LYS A 11 -1.96 1.78 -8.69
CA LYS A 11 -2.92 2.60 -9.43
C LYS A 11 -3.25 3.87 -8.63
N ILE A 12 -2.81 5.03 -9.12
CA ILE A 12 -3.03 6.33 -8.50
C ILE A 12 -3.84 7.18 -9.48
N ASN A 13 -5.00 7.68 -9.06
CA ASN A 13 -5.89 8.52 -9.89
C ASN A 13 -6.20 7.91 -11.27
N GLY A 14 -6.36 6.58 -11.33
CA GLY A 14 -6.65 5.87 -12.57
C GLY A 14 -5.41 5.44 -13.38
N VAL A 15 -4.22 5.95 -13.06
CA VAL A 15 -2.98 5.71 -13.79
C VAL A 15 -2.13 4.65 -13.06
N TRP A 16 -1.63 3.66 -13.79
CA TRP A 16 -0.68 2.69 -13.26
C TRP A 16 0.72 3.29 -13.21
N THR A 17 1.30 3.34 -12.02
CA THR A 17 2.63 3.91 -11.76
C THR A 17 3.52 2.81 -11.15
N ARG A 18 4.81 2.76 -11.50
CA ARG A 18 5.73 1.82 -10.87
C ARG A 18 5.99 2.25 -9.44
N GLN A 19 6.01 1.30 -8.50
CA GLN A 19 6.24 1.58 -7.09
C GLN A 19 7.60 2.27 -6.85
N GLU A 20 8.63 1.92 -7.64
CA GLU A 20 9.98 2.49 -7.55
C GLU A 20 10.04 3.98 -7.89
N ASP A 21 9.06 4.49 -8.65
CA ASP A 21 8.95 5.89 -9.04
C ASP A 21 8.21 6.74 -8.00
N ILE A 22 7.68 6.13 -6.93
CA ILE A 22 6.86 6.81 -5.91
C ILE A 22 7.70 6.97 -4.63
N PRO A 23 7.66 8.14 -3.96
CA PRO A 23 8.30 8.31 -2.66
C PRO A 23 7.89 7.23 -1.67
N ARG A 24 8.85 6.67 -0.93
CA ARG A 24 8.61 5.53 -0.02
C ARG A 24 7.49 5.80 0.99
N ASP A 25 7.45 6.99 1.57
CA ASP A 25 6.44 7.37 2.56
C ASP A 25 5.05 7.43 1.93
N GLU A 26 4.96 7.88 0.68
CA GLU A 26 3.71 7.91 -0.08
C GLU A 26 3.24 6.50 -0.43
N VAL A 27 4.15 5.61 -0.86
CA VAL A 27 3.84 4.18 -1.05
C VAL A 27 3.30 3.57 0.25
N SER A 28 3.98 3.80 1.37
CA SER A 28 3.55 3.27 2.66
C SER A 28 2.15 3.77 3.02
N ARG A 29 1.90 5.07 2.84
CA ARG A 29 0.59 5.68 3.11
C ARG A 29 -0.51 5.06 2.26
N LEU A 30 -0.29 4.93 0.94
CA LEU A 30 -1.26 4.36 0.00
C LEU A 30 -1.58 2.89 0.31
N VAL A 31 -0.55 2.08 0.57
CA VAL A 31 -0.71 0.66 0.90
C VAL A 31 -1.45 0.50 2.22
N SER A 32 -1.05 1.23 3.27
CA SER A 32 -1.73 1.19 4.56
C SER A 32 -3.21 1.57 4.45
N GLN A 33 -3.53 2.66 3.75
CA GLN A 33 -4.92 3.08 3.53
C GLN A 33 -5.74 2.01 2.78
N THR A 34 -5.14 1.40 1.76
CA THR A 34 -5.79 0.34 0.97
C THR A 34 -6.09 -0.89 1.83
N ILE A 35 -5.12 -1.34 2.63
CA ILE A 35 -5.28 -2.48 3.53
C ILE A 35 -6.34 -2.19 4.60
N ILE A 36 -6.28 -1.01 5.25
CA ILE A 36 -7.26 -0.60 6.26
C ILE A 36 -8.67 -0.61 5.67
N ARG A 37 -8.86 -0.06 4.47
CA ARG A 37 -10.15 -0.04 3.78
C ARG A 37 -10.64 -1.46 3.46
N ALA A 38 -9.75 -2.33 2.96
CA ALA A 38 -10.10 -3.71 2.66
C ALA A 38 -10.50 -4.49 3.94
N ALA A 39 -9.77 -4.28 5.04
CA ALA A 39 -10.05 -4.89 6.34
C ALA A 39 -11.41 -4.41 6.89
N ALA A 40 -11.70 -3.11 6.80
CA ALA A 40 -12.98 -2.53 7.20
C ALA A 40 -14.15 -3.15 6.43
N ASN A 41 -14.00 -3.39 5.13
CA ASN A 41 -15.03 -4.02 4.29
C ASN A 41 -15.36 -5.47 4.69
N ILE A 42 -14.47 -6.15 5.43
CA ILE A 42 -14.69 -7.51 5.93
C ILE A 42 -14.92 -7.56 7.44
N GLY A 43 -15.19 -6.41 8.08
CA GLY A 43 -15.58 -6.31 9.48
C GLY A 43 -14.44 -6.18 10.49
N PHE A 44 -13.20 -5.92 10.05
CA PHE A 44 -12.09 -5.61 10.96
C PHE A 44 -11.92 -4.09 11.12
N ASP A 45 -11.71 -3.65 12.35
CA ASP A 45 -11.30 -2.28 12.66
C ASP A 45 -9.78 -2.16 12.80
N ALA A 46 -9.23 -1.06 12.29
CA ALA A 46 -7.84 -0.74 12.49
C ALA A 46 -7.60 -0.36 13.96
N ALA A 47 -6.84 -1.17 14.68
CA ALA A 47 -6.39 -0.82 16.02
C ALA A 47 -5.50 0.44 15.95
N LYS A 48 -5.82 1.48 16.74
CA LYS A 48 -4.87 2.56 16.98
C LYS A 48 -3.65 1.96 17.67
N ARG A 49 -2.44 2.25 17.15
CA ARG A 49 -1.20 1.96 17.89
C ARG A 49 -1.35 2.58 19.28
N ARG A 50 -1.32 1.77 20.32
CA ARG A 50 -1.00 2.29 21.66
C ARG A 50 0.43 2.78 21.57
N GLU A 51 0.62 4.09 21.64
CA GLU A 51 1.92 4.64 22.00
C GLU A 51 2.21 4.12 23.41
N THR A 52 3.13 3.17 23.53
CA THR A 52 3.76 2.88 24.82
C THR A 52 4.58 4.10 25.17
N ALA A 53 4.07 4.84 26.17
CA ALA A 53 4.77 5.91 26.88
C ALA A 53 6.05 5.38 27.56
#